data_AF-A0A9W6Y7A4-F1
#
_entry.id   AF-A0A9W6Y7A4-F1
#
_cell.length_a   1.000
_cell.length_b   1.000
_cell.length_c   1.000
_cell.angle_alpha   90.00
_cell.angle_beta   90.00
_cell.angle_gamma   90.00
#
_symmetry.space_group_name_H-M   'P 1'
#
loop_
_entity.id
_entity.type
_entity.pdbx_description
1 polymer ?
#
loop_
_entity_poly.entity_id
_entity_poly.type
_entity_poly.pdbx_seq_one_letter_code
_entity_poly.pdbx_strand_id
1 'polypeptide(L)'
;MALHGNVAVLTRLQDSAAAVLQLKQANPQVADVTVLSVAAGSDVAQTVAGSSAKECAFDVVVSFNKQTEQLGAELSAVLPLLKDGGALQLHVADVQEEKKNAVLMALMIAGLVDSAHKEEASPFFPEFADAVSFSSKKQSFESTAIPLAKKTTSTAQPIKKWTVLADDFGDDDANDDDIIDEDTLLDDTDEVLQAAKADCGEKVGGKKRACKNCTCG
;
A
#
# COMPACT_ATOMS: atom_id res chain seq x y z
N MET A 1 -5.65 -6.79 19.15
CA MET A 1 -6.61 -7.68 18.44
C MET A 1 -6.53 -9.05 19.10
N ALA A 2 -7.57 -9.88 19.03
CA ALA A 2 -7.47 -11.26 19.51
C ALA A 2 -6.67 -12.09 18.50
N LEU A 3 -5.57 -12.71 18.95
CA LEU A 3 -4.78 -13.62 18.12
C LEU A 3 -5.55 -14.95 18.03
N HIS A 4 -5.94 -15.37 16.82
CA HIS A 4 -6.67 -16.61 16.59
C HIS A 4 -6.06 -17.42 15.44
N GLY A 5 -6.13 -18.75 15.53
CA GLY A 5 -5.70 -19.64 14.44
C GLY A 5 -4.18 -19.87 14.40
N ASN A 6 -3.61 -19.92 13.18
CA ASN A 6 -2.18 -20.14 12.97
C ASN A 6 -1.42 -18.81 13.07
N VAL A 7 -0.54 -18.69 14.06
CA VAL A 7 0.22 -17.47 14.33
C VAL A 7 1.69 -17.67 14.00
N ALA A 8 2.26 -16.79 13.18
CA ALA A 8 3.70 -16.72 12.97
C ALA A 8 4.29 -15.56 13.77
N VAL A 9 5.38 -15.81 14.49
CA VAL A 9 6.12 -14.79 15.25
C VAL A 9 7.49 -14.61 14.60
N LEU A 10 7.74 -13.45 14.02
CA LEU A 10 9.05 -13.06 13.52
C LEU A 10 9.77 -12.21 14.56
N THR A 11 10.94 -12.69 14.98
CA THR A 11 11.75 -11.97 15.96
C THR A 11 13.23 -12.15 15.67
N ARG A 12 14.01 -11.09 15.92
CA ARG A 12 15.48 -11.13 15.92
C ARG A 12 16.06 -11.48 17.30
N LEU A 13 15.20 -11.73 18.29
CA LEU A 13 15.59 -12.04 19.67
C LEU A 13 15.83 -13.54 19.88
N GLN A 14 16.81 -13.86 20.73
CA GLN A 14 17.25 -15.23 21.01
C GLN A 14 16.33 -15.99 21.97
N ASP A 15 15.54 -15.31 22.79
CA ASP A 15 14.67 -15.94 23.81
C ASP A 15 13.22 -16.07 23.35
N SER A 16 13.00 -16.80 22.26
CA SER A 16 11.67 -16.94 21.64
C SER A 16 10.78 -18.00 22.30
N ALA A 17 11.36 -18.95 23.05
CA ALA A 17 10.61 -20.05 23.66
C ALA A 17 9.70 -19.61 24.82
N ALA A 18 10.19 -18.71 25.68
CA ALA A 18 9.40 -18.15 26.78
C ALA A 18 8.26 -17.25 26.26
N ALA A 19 8.55 -16.46 25.22
CA ALA A 19 7.58 -15.59 24.56
C ALA A 19 6.41 -16.38 23.94
N VAL A 20 6.68 -17.54 23.32
CA VAL A 20 5.64 -18.42 22.76
C VAL A 20 4.71 -18.98 23.84
N LEU A 21 5.27 -19.41 24.98
CA LEU A 21 4.47 -19.91 26.10
C LEU A 21 3.55 -18.83 26.66
N GLN A 22 4.07 -17.61 26.84
CA GLN A 22 3.26 -16.46 27.27
C GLN A 22 2.18 -16.10 26.24
N LEU A 23 2.48 -16.20 24.94
CA LEU A 23 1.52 -15.94 23.87
C LEU A 23 0.38 -16.95 23.87
N LYS A 24 0.68 -18.24 24.03
CA LYS A 24 -0.34 -19.30 24.18
C LYS A 24 -1.15 -19.14 25.46
N GLN A 25 -0.52 -18.72 26.56
CA GLN A 25 -1.20 -18.51 27.83
C GLN A 25 -2.15 -17.29 27.79
N ALA A 26 -1.73 -16.20 27.13
CA ALA A 26 -2.54 -15.00 26.96
C ALA A 26 -3.64 -15.17 25.90
N ASN A 27 -3.45 -16.05 24.91
CA ASN A 27 -4.38 -16.26 23.80
C ASN A 27 -4.68 -17.76 23.60
N PRO A 28 -5.63 -18.33 24.35
CA PRO A 28 -6.00 -19.74 24.23
C PRO A 28 -6.65 -20.10 22.89
N GLN A 29 -6.95 -19.11 22.04
CA GLN A 29 -7.55 -19.29 20.71
C GLN A 29 -6.51 -19.53 19.60
N VAL A 30 -5.22 -19.54 19.94
CA VAL A 30 -4.12 -19.79 19.03
C VAL A 30 -3.91 -21.30 18.87
N ALA A 31 -4.11 -21.81 17.66
CA ALA A 31 -4.04 -23.25 17.35
C ALA A 31 -2.59 -23.71 17.16
N ASP A 32 -1.80 -22.95 16.41
CA ASP A 32 -0.39 -23.24 16.12
C ASP A 32 0.44 -21.96 16.21
N VAL A 33 1.67 -22.07 16.72
CA VAL A 33 2.62 -20.96 16.82
C VAL A 33 3.93 -21.37 16.17
N THR A 34 4.25 -20.74 15.05
CA THR A 34 5.53 -20.91 14.37
C THR A 34 6.43 -19.72 14.66
N VAL A 35 7.63 -19.96 15.18
CA VAL A 35 8.62 -18.90 15.41
C VAL A 35 9.62 -18.89 14.27
N LEU A 36 9.81 -17.71 13.69
CA LEU A 36 10.84 -17.42 12.69
C LEU A 36 11.87 -16.51 13.34
N SER A 37 12.92 -17.12 13.90
CA SER A 37 14.04 -16.40 14.49
C SER A 37 15.03 -15.97 13.41
N VAL A 38 15.13 -14.66 13.19
CA VAL A 38 15.99 -14.07 12.18
C VAL A 38 17.39 -13.85 12.78
N ALA A 39 18.40 -14.54 12.23
CA ALA A 39 19.76 -14.45 12.72
C ALA A 39 20.36 -13.04 12.54
N ALA A 40 21.30 -12.66 13.41
CA ALA A 40 22.00 -11.38 13.31
C ALA A 40 22.79 -11.31 11.98
N GLY A 41 22.43 -10.35 11.12
CA GLY A 41 23.02 -10.17 9.79
C GLY A 41 22.31 -10.92 8.65
N SER A 42 21.25 -11.68 8.93
CA SER A 42 20.40 -12.30 7.92
C SER A 42 19.17 -11.43 7.63
N ASP A 43 18.67 -11.51 6.40
CA ASP A 43 17.39 -10.88 6.01
C ASP A 43 16.20 -11.76 6.45
N VAL A 44 15.06 -11.13 6.71
CA VAL A 44 13.78 -11.80 6.91
C VAL A 44 13.42 -12.64 5.69
N ALA A 45 13.64 -12.14 4.48
CA ALA A 45 13.39 -12.88 3.24
C ALA A 45 14.17 -14.21 3.19
N GLN A 46 15.43 -14.22 3.63
CA GLN A 46 16.25 -15.43 3.69
C GLN A 46 15.78 -16.38 4.78
N THR A 47 15.37 -15.85 5.93
CA THR A 47 14.83 -16.65 7.03
C THR A 47 13.51 -17.31 6.64
N VAL A 48 12.63 -16.57 5.96
CA VAL A 48 11.36 -17.06 5.44
C VAL A 48 11.59 -18.12 4.36
N ALA A 49 12.48 -17.86 3.38
CA ALA A 49 12.79 -18.81 2.32
C ALA A 49 13.50 -20.09 2.84
N GLY A 50 14.32 -19.97 3.88
CA GLY A 50 14.98 -21.10 4.54
C GLY A 50 14.06 -21.85 5.51
N SER A 51 13.00 -21.21 5.98
CA SER A 51 11.96 -21.86 6.77
C SER A 51 11.03 -22.65 5.86
N SER A 52 10.58 -23.83 6.28
CA SER A 52 9.55 -24.59 5.57
C SER A 52 8.15 -23.95 5.67
N ALA A 53 8.07 -22.65 5.94
CA ALA A 53 6.82 -21.91 6.05
C ALA A 53 6.12 -21.91 4.68
N LYS A 54 4.93 -22.48 4.64
CA LYS A 54 4.11 -22.50 3.42
C LYS A 54 3.51 -21.12 3.19
N GLU A 55 3.41 -20.70 1.93
CA GLU A 55 2.63 -19.52 1.54
C GLU A 55 1.18 -19.65 2.02
N CYS A 56 0.58 -18.54 2.44
CA CYS A 56 -0.79 -18.47 2.98
C CYS A 56 -1.08 -19.46 4.11
N ALA A 57 -0.10 -19.76 4.97
CA ALA A 57 -0.28 -20.68 6.10
C ALA A 57 -0.85 -20.01 7.35
N PHE A 58 -0.60 -18.70 7.53
CA PHE A 58 -0.84 -18.01 8.79
C PHE A 58 -2.02 -17.05 8.70
N ASP A 59 -2.86 -17.10 9.74
CA ASP A 59 -3.99 -16.19 9.92
C ASP A 59 -3.52 -14.86 10.53
N VAL A 60 -2.52 -14.91 11.41
CA VAL A 60 -1.91 -13.74 12.03
C VAL A 60 -0.39 -13.83 11.99
N VAL A 61 0.27 -12.73 11.63
CA VAL A 61 1.73 -12.60 11.76
C VAL A 61 2.04 -11.49 12.75
N VAL A 62 2.94 -11.77 13.69
CA VAL A 62 3.47 -10.79 14.65
C VAL A 62 4.96 -10.58 14.36
N SER A 63 5.38 -9.36 14.04
CA SER A 63 6.77 -9.03 13.74
C SER A 63 7.35 -8.05 14.76
N PHE A 64 8.58 -8.29 15.21
CA PHE A 64 9.28 -7.45 16.19
C PHE A 64 10.54 -6.83 15.57
N ASN A 65 10.54 -5.51 15.44
CA ASN A 65 11.58 -4.78 14.73
C ASN A 65 12.20 -3.65 15.54
N LYS A 66 13.53 -3.60 15.59
CA LYS A 66 14.26 -2.51 16.28
C LYS A 66 14.48 -1.28 15.40
N GLN A 67 14.41 -1.44 14.08
CA GLN A 67 14.68 -0.39 13.10
C GLN A 67 13.64 -0.44 11.99
N THR A 68 13.35 0.73 11.38
CA THR A 68 12.34 0.88 10.33
C THR A 68 12.90 0.78 8.90
N GLU A 69 14.23 0.76 8.75
CA GLU A 69 14.93 0.88 7.46
C GLU A 69 14.69 -0.33 6.53
N GLN A 70 14.58 -1.53 7.10
CA GLN A 70 14.36 -2.77 6.34
C GLN A 70 12.87 -3.13 6.20
N LEU A 71 11.97 -2.32 6.76
CA LEU A 71 10.55 -2.65 6.87
C LEU A 71 9.92 -3.02 5.52
N GLY A 72 10.27 -2.34 4.43
CA GLY A 72 9.73 -2.66 3.09
C GLY A 72 10.10 -4.06 2.61
N ALA A 73 11.34 -4.50 2.85
CA ALA A 73 11.81 -5.85 2.48
C ALA A 73 11.19 -6.92 3.38
N GLU A 74 10.98 -6.61 4.66
CA GLU A 74 10.33 -7.53 5.59
C GLU A 74 8.86 -7.71 5.25
N LEU A 75 8.15 -6.62 4.92
CA LEU A 75 6.74 -6.69 4.51
C LEU A 75 6.57 -7.52 3.24
N SER A 76 7.45 -7.37 2.25
CA SER A 76 7.38 -8.16 1.02
C SER A 76 7.64 -9.66 1.23
N ALA A 77 8.47 -10.01 2.22
CA ALA A 77 8.71 -11.40 2.61
C ALA A 77 7.57 -12.00 3.46
N VAL A 78 6.91 -11.19 4.27
CA VAL A 78 5.86 -11.63 5.21
C VAL A 78 4.48 -11.74 4.55
N LEU A 79 4.16 -10.85 3.61
CA LEU A 79 2.85 -10.82 2.92
C LEU A 79 2.45 -12.14 2.24
N PRO A 80 3.37 -12.89 1.57
CA PRO A 80 3.07 -14.20 1.00
C PRO A 80 2.73 -15.26 2.05
N LEU A 81 3.20 -15.13 3.28
CA LEU A 81 2.94 -16.09 4.37
C LEU A 81 1.54 -15.93 4.95
N LEU A 82 0.98 -14.72 4.85
CA LEU A 82 -0.31 -14.37 5.40
C LEU A 82 -1.45 -14.79 4.45
N LYS A 83 -2.51 -15.39 5.00
CA LYS A 83 -3.74 -15.66 4.25
C LYS A 83 -4.44 -14.36 3.85
N ASP A 84 -5.32 -14.46 2.86
CA ASP A 84 -6.22 -13.38 2.48
C ASP A 84 -7.11 -12.99 3.68
N GLY A 85 -7.16 -11.70 4.00
CA GLY A 85 -7.85 -11.20 5.19
C GLY A 85 -7.10 -11.43 6.51
N GLY A 86 -5.91 -12.02 6.48
CA GLY A 86 -5.08 -12.23 7.67
C GLY A 86 -4.58 -10.92 8.28
N ALA A 87 -4.24 -10.94 9.56
CA ALA A 87 -3.79 -9.77 10.31
C ALA A 87 -2.27 -9.74 10.48
N LEU A 88 -1.67 -8.56 10.32
CA LEU A 88 -0.27 -8.30 10.62
C LEU A 88 -0.19 -7.36 11.83
N GLN A 89 0.58 -7.75 12.84
CA GLN A 89 0.90 -6.93 13.99
C GLN A 89 2.40 -6.67 14.03
N LEU A 90 2.80 -5.43 13.83
CA LEU A 90 4.18 -4.99 13.78
C LEU A 90 4.49 -4.21 15.06
N HIS A 91 5.44 -4.67 15.85
CA HIS A 91 5.98 -3.95 17.00
C HIS A 91 7.31 -3.35 16.62
N VAL A 92 7.41 -2.02 16.70
CA VAL A 92 8.65 -1.30 16.40
C VAL A 92 9.17 -0.60 17.66
N ALA A 93 10.41 -0.89 18.06
CA ALA A 93 11.07 -0.19 19.15
C ALA A 93 11.58 1.18 18.71
N ASP A 94 11.62 2.16 19.63
CA ASP A 94 12.18 3.51 19.41
C ASP A 94 11.60 4.25 18.20
N VAL A 95 10.27 4.27 18.08
CA VAL A 95 9.61 5.03 17.01
C VAL A 95 9.40 6.47 17.45
N GLN A 96 10.22 7.37 16.89
CA GLN A 96 9.97 8.81 16.92
C GLN A 96 8.64 9.14 16.23
N GLU A 97 7.91 10.15 16.72
CA GLU A 97 6.60 10.60 16.17
C GLU A 97 6.60 10.72 14.63
N GLU A 98 7.66 11.30 14.07
CA GLU A 98 7.82 11.53 12.63
C GLU A 98 7.91 10.22 11.82
N LYS A 99 8.47 9.16 12.43
CA LYS A 99 8.60 7.84 11.81
C LYS A 99 7.31 7.02 11.89
N LYS A 100 6.36 7.36 12.79
CA LYS A 100 5.06 6.67 12.88
C LYS A 100 4.30 6.75 11.57
N ASN A 101 4.22 7.95 10.98
CA ASN A 101 3.56 8.17 9.70
C ASN A 101 4.29 7.46 8.55
N ALA A 102 5.63 7.45 8.55
CA ALA A 102 6.41 6.72 7.55
C ALA A 102 6.11 5.20 7.60
N VAL A 103 5.98 4.62 8.80
CA VAL A 103 5.60 3.22 8.98
C VAL A 103 4.17 2.96 8.49
N LEU A 104 3.21 3.83 8.80
CA LEU A 104 1.83 3.71 8.30
C LEU A 104 1.78 3.77 6.77
N MET A 105 2.52 4.71 6.16
CA MET A 105 2.63 4.81 4.71
C MET A 105 3.29 3.56 4.10
N ALA A 106 4.34 3.03 4.71
CA ALA A 106 4.98 1.78 4.26
C ALA A 106 4.01 0.59 4.30
N LEU A 107 3.18 0.49 5.35
CA LEU A 107 2.14 -0.54 5.45
C LEU A 107 1.09 -0.39 4.34
N MET A 108 0.67 0.84 4.03
CA MET A 108 -0.27 1.11 2.94
C MET A 108 0.33 0.79 1.56
N ILE A 109 1.59 1.17 1.32
CA ILE A 109 2.32 0.89 0.06
C ILE A 109 2.50 -0.62 -0.13
N ALA A 110 2.69 -1.36 0.97
CA ALA A 110 2.76 -2.81 0.95
C ALA A 110 1.39 -3.48 0.67
N GLY A 111 0.31 -2.69 0.56
CA GLY A 111 -1.03 -3.20 0.27
C GLY A 111 -1.77 -3.70 1.49
N LEU A 112 -1.45 -3.24 2.71
CA LEU A 112 -2.22 -3.56 3.91
C LEU A 112 -3.31 -2.50 4.15
N VAL A 113 -4.45 -2.94 4.68
CA VAL A 113 -5.62 -2.12 5.02
C VAL A 113 -5.88 -2.12 6.52
N ASP A 114 -6.80 -1.28 7.00
CA ASP A 114 -7.13 -1.12 8.42
C ASP A 114 -5.91 -0.80 9.31
N SER A 115 -4.94 -0.04 8.79
CA SER A 115 -3.72 0.32 9.51
C SER A 115 -4.02 1.24 10.69
N ALA A 116 -3.84 0.73 11.89
CA ALA A 116 -3.96 1.46 13.15
C ALA A 116 -2.66 1.35 13.94
N HIS A 117 -2.36 2.35 14.78
CA HIS A 117 -1.25 2.30 15.72
C HIS A 117 -1.77 2.42 17.14
N LYS A 118 -1.12 1.74 18.08
CA LYS A 118 -1.33 1.86 19.52
C LYS A 118 0.01 1.85 20.22
N GLU A 119 0.19 2.76 21.16
CA GLU A 119 1.28 2.72 22.13
C GLU A 119 0.93 1.64 23.16
N GLU A 120 1.34 0.41 22.87
CA GLU A 120 1.04 -0.75 23.70
C GLU A 120 2.33 -1.55 23.85
N ALA A 121 2.76 -1.68 25.11
CA ALA A 121 3.93 -2.45 25.48
C ALA A 121 3.82 -3.87 24.91
N SER A 122 4.92 -4.40 24.38
CA SER A 122 4.88 -5.77 23.90
C SER A 122 4.62 -6.71 25.09
N PRO A 123 3.62 -7.61 25.01
CA PRO A 123 3.32 -8.50 26.13
C PRO A 123 4.38 -9.59 26.33
N PHE A 124 5.29 -9.76 25.35
CA PHE A 124 6.08 -10.98 25.17
C PHE A 124 7.59 -10.74 25.20
N PHE A 125 8.03 -9.52 24.87
CA PHE A 125 9.44 -9.14 24.90
C PHE A 125 9.62 -7.86 25.73
N PRO A 126 10.31 -7.93 26.88
CA PRO A 126 10.51 -6.77 27.74
C PRO A 126 11.37 -5.68 27.08
N GLU A 127 12.18 -6.05 26.08
CA GLU A 127 12.97 -5.10 25.27
C GLU A 127 12.10 -4.20 24.36
N PHE A 128 10.82 -4.53 24.21
CA PHE A 128 9.82 -3.78 23.45
C PHE A 128 8.74 -3.19 24.39
N ALA A 129 9.07 -2.91 25.64
CA ALA A 129 8.15 -2.31 26.61
C ALA A 129 7.64 -0.92 26.17
N ASP A 130 8.50 -0.13 25.51
CA ASP A 130 8.17 1.21 24.98
C ASP A 130 7.90 1.19 23.47
N ALA A 131 7.60 0.02 22.90
CA ALA A 131 7.40 -0.11 21.46
C ALA A 131 6.03 0.40 21.00
N VAL A 132 5.99 0.94 19.78
CA VAL A 132 4.73 1.27 19.12
C VAL A 132 4.24 0.04 18.36
N SER A 133 3.01 -0.37 18.62
CA SER A 133 2.36 -1.46 17.91
C SER A 133 1.54 -0.90 16.74
N PHE A 134 1.74 -1.47 15.57
CA PHE A 134 0.97 -1.20 14.36
C PHE A 134 0.19 -2.47 14.00
N SER A 135 -1.09 -2.33 13.72
CA SER A 135 -1.97 -3.43 13.34
C SER A 135 -2.55 -3.11 11.98
N SER A 136 -2.46 -4.06 11.05
CA SER A 136 -3.02 -3.95 9.71
C SER A 136 -3.55 -5.32 9.25
N LYS A 137 -4.32 -5.35 8.16
CA LYS A 137 -4.83 -6.58 7.55
C LYS A 137 -4.41 -6.68 6.10
N LYS A 138 -4.12 -7.89 5.64
CA LYS A 138 -3.96 -8.17 4.21
C LYS A 138 -5.31 -8.09 3.53
N GLN A 139 -5.37 -7.38 2.42
CA GLN A 139 -6.60 -7.24 1.64
C GLN A 139 -7.02 -8.63 1.17
N SER A 140 -8.29 -8.98 1.40
CA SER A 140 -8.88 -10.14 0.77
C SER A 140 -9.52 -9.67 -0.52
N PHE A 141 -8.86 -9.92 -1.65
CA PHE A 141 -9.51 -9.80 -2.94
C PHE A 141 -10.29 -11.09 -3.17
N GLU A 142 -11.53 -11.13 -2.68
CA GLU A 142 -12.50 -12.02 -3.26
C GLU A 142 -12.56 -11.65 -4.75
N SER A 143 -11.90 -12.46 -5.57
CA SER A 143 -12.02 -12.42 -7.03
C SER A 143 -13.39 -12.99 -7.41
N THR A 144 -14.44 -12.48 -6.78
CA THR A 144 -15.77 -12.54 -7.32
C THR A 144 -15.69 -11.57 -8.48
N ALA A 145 -15.38 -12.09 -9.67
CA ALA A 145 -15.55 -11.38 -10.92
C ALA A 145 -16.85 -10.61 -10.79
N ILE A 146 -16.77 -9.28 -10.66
CA ILE A 146 -17.95 -8.44 -10.49
C ILE A 146 -18.79 -8.77 -11.71
N PRO A 147 -19.91 -9.52 -11.58
CA PRO A 147 -20.70 -9.78 -12.75
C PRO A 147 -21.27 -8.41 -13.08
N LEU A 148 -20.87 -7.88 -14.23
CA LEU A 148 -21.48 -6.71 -14.86
C LEU A 148 -22.89 -7.08 -15.35
N ALA A 149 -23.67 -7.73 -14.48
CA ALA A 149 -25.05 -8.10 -14.68
C ALA A 149 -25.88 -6.94 -14.11
N LYS A 150 -26.28 -6.07 -15.03
CA LYS A 150 -27.30 -5.05 -14.84
C LYS A 150 -28.57 -5.69 -14.27
N LYS A 151 -28.69 -5.73 -12.93
CA LYS A 151 -29.93 -6.12 -12.25
C LYS A 151 -30.62 -4.87 -11.72
N THR A 152 -31.51 -4.34 -12.55
CA THR A 152 -32.56 -3.41 -12.14
C THR A 152 -33.45 -4.08 -11.09
N THR A 153 -33.28 -3.70 -9.83
CA THR A 153 -34.37 -3.78 -8.85
C THR A 153 -34.18 -2.70 -7.79
N SER A 154 -34.97 -1.64 -7.98
CA SER A 154 -35.50 -0.70 -7.01
C SER A 154 -35.28 -1.02 -5.53
N THR A 155 -34.44 -0.20 -4.88
CA THR A 155 -34.79 0.47 -3.62
C THR A 155 -34.18 1.86 -3.69
N ALA A 156 -35.04 2.85 -3.91
CA ALA A 156 -34.67 4.25 -4.01
C ALA A 156 -34.17 4.76 -2.65
N GLN A 157 -32.86 4.94 -2.53
CA GLN A 157 -32.30 5.96 -1.65
C GLN A 157 -31.88 7.13 -2.54
N PRO A 158 -32.19 8.39 -2.17
CA PRO A 158 -31.75 9.53 -2.95
C PRO A 158 -30.23 9.60 -2.91
N ILE A 159 -29.62 9.16 -4.01
CA ILE A 159 -28.22 9.41 -4.33
C ILE A 159 -28.06 10.93 -4.24
N LYS A 160 -27.32 11.40 -3.23
CA LYS A 160 -26.73 12.74 -3.26
C LYS A 160 -25.72 12.71 -4.40
N LYS A 161 -26.23 12.97 -5.61
CA LYS A 161 -25.41 13.28 -6.76
C LYS A 161 -24.53 14.44 -6.32
N TRP A 162 -23.22 14.29 -6.46
CA TRP A 162 -22.33 15.43 -6.45
C TRP A 162 -22.65 16.20 -7.74
N THR A 163 -23.69 17.01 -7.66
CA THR A 163 -23.97 18.02 -8.65
C THR A 163 -22.87 19.05 -8.45
N VAL A 164 -21.94 19.11 -9.38
CA VAL A 164 -21.07 20.28 -9.53
C VAL A 164 -22.01 21.48 -9.59
N LEU A 165 -21.98 22.32 -8.56
CA LEU A 165 -22.69 23.59 -8.53
C LEU A 165 -22.02 24.51 -9.55
N ALA A 166 -22.37 24.32 -10.82
CA ALA A 166 -22.02 25.24 -11.91
C ALA A 166 -23.04 26.39 -12.02
N ASP A 167 -23.86 26.61 -10.99
CA ASP A 167 -25.01 27.54 -11.03
C ASP A 167 -25.07 28.45 -9.79
N ASP A 168 -23.95 28.65 -9.09
CA ASP A 168 -23.82 29.60 -7.96
C ASP A 168 -22.85 30.76 -8.26
N PHE A 169 -22.68 31.11 -9.54
CA PHE A 169 -22.13 32.41 -9.92
C PHE A 169 -23.30 33.39 -10.15
N GLY A 170 -24.04 33.64 -9.08
CA GLY A 170 -24.98 34.75 -9.02
C GLY A 170 -24.20 36.07 -8.87
N ASP A 171 -24.01 36.76 -9.98
CA ASP A 171 -24.25 38.20 -10.16
C ASP A 171 -23.89 39.14 -9.00
N ASP A 172 -22.60 39.24 -8.63
CA ASP A 172 -21.99 40.49 -8.12
C ASP A 172 -20.45 40.37 -7.98
N ASP A 173 -19.71 40.45 -9.07
CA ASP A 173 -18.48 41.27 -9.15
C ASP A 173 -17.85 41.12 -10.54
N ALA A 174 -17.75 42.24 -11.23
CA ALA A 174 -17.12 42.37 -12.53
C ALA A 174 -15.63 41.98 -12.47
N ASN A 175 -15.28 40.76 -12.90
CA ASN A 175 -13.96 40.36 -13.45
C ASN A 175 -14.01 38.93 -14.01
N ASP A 176 -14.94 38.67 -14.94
CA ASP A 176 -15.03 37.38 -15.67
C ASP A 176 -14.27 37.42 -17.03
N ASP A 177 -13.42 38.44 -17.23
CA ASP A 177 -12.56 38.59 -18.42
C ASP A 177 -11.22 37.82 -18.30
N ASP A 178 -10.98 37.10 -17.19
CA ASP A 178 -9.71 36.41 -16.92
C ASP A 178 -9.73 34.90 -17.27
N ILE A 179 -10.88 34.33 -17.63
CA ILE A 179 -10.97 32.95 -18.13
C ILE A 179 -10.92 32.99 -19.66
N ILE A 180 -9.76 32.63 -20.21
CA ILE A 180 -9.52 32.52 -21.64
C ILE A 180 -10.32 31.32 -22.18
N ASP A 181 -11.09 31.54 -23.26
CA ASP A 181 -11.91 30.51 -23.91
C ASP A 181 -11.04 29.39 -24.52
N GLU A 182 -11.58 28.16 -24.50
CA GLU A 182 -10.97 26.95 -25.05
C GLU A 182 -10.63 27.11 -26.53
N ASP A 183 -11.49 27.79 -27.29
CA ASP A 183 -11.29 28.05 -28.71
C ASP A 183 -10.12 29.04 -28.95
N THR A 184 -9.94 30.03 -28.07
CA THR A 184 -8.80 30.97 -28.15
C THR A 184 -7.46 30.27 -27.87
N LEU A 185 -7.42 29.26 -27.01
CA LEU A 185 -6.22 28.44 -26.78
C LEU A 185 -5.85 27.55 -27.98
N LEU A 186 -6.82 27.21 -28.83
CA LEU A 186 -6.63 26.33 -29.99
C LEU A 186 -6.24 27.09 -31.27
N ASP A 187 -6.58 28.37 -31.39
CA ASP A 187 -6.21 29.19 -32.55
C ASP A 187 -4.69 29.41 -32.66
N ASP A 188 -3.99 29.60 -31.53
CA ASP A 188 -2.53 29.82 -31.50
C ASP A 188 -1.71 28.54 -31.82
N THR A 189 -2.33 27.36 -31.76
CA THR A 189 -1.63 26.09 -32.06
C THR A 189 -1.60 25.76 -33.55
N ASP A 190 -2.46 26.37 -34.37
CA ASP A 190 -2.52 26.10 -35.80
C ASP A 190 -1.29 26.64 -36.55
N GLU A 191 -0.75 27.80 -36.14
CA GLU A 191 0.50 28.34 -36.70
C GLU A 191 1.72 27.46 -36.35
N VAL A 192 1.76 26.94 -35.11
CA VAL A 192 2.82 26.04 -34.63
C VAL A 192 2.77 24.69 -35.35
N LEU A 193 1.56 24.16 -35.58
CA LEU A 193 1.34 22.93 -36.34
C LEU A 193 1.72 23.08 -37.82
N GLN A 194 1.47 24.25 -38.43
CA GLN A 194 1.89 24.51 -39.80
C GLN A 194 3.42 24.60 -39.93
N ALA A 195 4.10 25.26 -38.98
CA ALA A 195 5.56 25.35 -38.96
C ALA A 195 6.23 23.96 -38.80
N ALA A 196 5.65 23.09 -37.97
CA ALA A 196 6.17 21.73 -37.74
C ALA A 196 6.03 20.80 -38.96
N LYS A 197 5.00 20.98 -39.80
CA LYS A 197 4.78 20.17 -41.02
C LYS A 197 5.79 20.47 -42.14
N ALA A 198 6.43 21.64 -42.14
CA ALA A 198 7.38 22.02 -43.19
C ALA A 198 8.70 21.23 -43.13
N ASP A 199 9.09 20.71 -41.96
CA ASP A 199 10.37 20.00 -41.78
C ASP A 199 10.26 18.46 -41.86
N CYS A 200 9.03 17.93 -41.81
CA CYS A 200 8.74 16.49 -41.89
C CYS A 200 7.97 16.16 -43.17
N GLY A 201 8.69 16.13 -44.30
CA GLY A 201 8.10 15.85 -45.61
C GLY A 201 9.12 15.50 -46.69
N GLU A 202 8.68 14.70 -47.65
CA GLU A 202 9.49 14.21 -48.77
C GLU A 202 9.80 15.38 -49.74
N LYS A 203 11.06 15.84 -49.79
CA LYS A 203 11.49 16.77 -50.85
C LYS A 203 11.37 16.03 -52.18
N VAL A 204 10.65 16.64 -53.13
CA VAL A 204 10.40 16.12 -54.48
C VAL A 204 11.69 15.52 -55.07
N GLY A 205 11.75 14.19 -55.13
CA GLY A 205 12.84 13.41 -55.72
C GLY A 205 13.92 12.82 -54.80
N GLY A 206 13.81 12.91 -53.46
CA GLY A 206 14.85 12.42 -52.54
C GLY A 206 14.34 11.49 -51.42
N LYS A 207 15.07 10.40 -51.15
CA LYS A 207 14.78 9.43 -50.06
C LYS A 207 14.56 10.13 -48.72
N LYS A 208 13.51 9.72 -47.99
CA LYS A 208 13.16 10.20 -46.64
C LYS A 208 14.39 10.19 -45.71
N ARG A 209 14.75 11.36 -45.19
CA ARG A 209 15.70 11.48 -44.08
C ARG A 209 14.88 11.67 -42.81
N ALA A 210 15.25 10.96 -41.75
CA ALA A 210 14.73 11.26 -40.42
C ALA A 210 15.01 12.73 -40.09
N CYS A 211 13.99 13.47 -39.66
CA CYS A 211 14.15 14.85 -39.19
C CYS A 211 15.12 14.85 -38.00
N LYS A 212 15.87 15.94 -37.83
CA LYS A 212 16.85 16.05 -36.74
C LYS A 212 16.08 16.02 -35.41
N ASN A 213 16.24 14.94 -34.64
CA ASN A 213 15.56 14.62 -33.37
C ASN A 213 14.16 13.97 -33.45
N CYS A 214 13.76 13.29 -34.53
CA CYS A 214 12.56 12.44 -34.45
C CYS A 214 12.86 11.11 -33.74
N THR A 215 12.03 10.75 -32.75
CA THR A 215 11.98 9.39 -32.18
C THR A 215 11.02 8.47 -32.93
N CYS A 216 10.33 9.01 -33.95
CA CYS A 216 9.31 8.32 -34.73
C CYS A 216 9.84 7.37 -35.82
N GLY A 217 11.14 7.47 -36.17
CA GLY A 217 11.78 6.71 -37.25
C GLY A 217 11.83 7.45 -38.57
#